data_AF-A0A4R5L4F4-F1
#
_entry.id   AF-A0A4R5L4F4-F1
#
_cell.length_a   1.000
_cell.length_b   1.000
_cell.length_c   1.000
_cell.angle_alpha   90.00
_cell.angle_beta   90.00
_cell.angle_gamma   90.00
#
_symmetry.space_group_name_H-M   'P 1'
#
loop_
_entity.id
_entity.type
_entity.pdbx_description
1 polymer ?
#
loop_
_entity_poly.entity_id
_entity_poly.type
_entity_poly.pdbx_seq_one_letter_code
_entity_poly.pdbx_strand_id
1 'polypeptide(L)' 'MIGLPGNTKIWIAAGATDMRCGFNSLAVKVQTMLDRDPYSGHVFLFRGRRGDLLKALYWCDGGLCLFAN' A
#
# COMPACT_ATOMS: atom_id res chain seq x y z
N MET A 1 2.47 20.30 -4.89
CA MET A 1 1.93 18.97 -4.53
C MET A 1 1.78 18.19 -5.83
N ILE A 2 2.60 17.17 -6.06
CA ILE A 2 2.42 16.28 -7.21
C ILE A 2 1.11 15.51 -6.96
N GLY A 3 0.13 15.70 -7.84
CA GLY A 3 -1.14 14.96 -7.77
C GLY A 3 -0.93 13.51 -8.18
N LEU A 4 -1.78 12.61 -7.67
CA LEU A 4 -1.84 11.25 -8.21
C LEU A 4 -2.26 11.32 -9.69
N PRO A 5 -1.64 10.52 -10.58
CA PRO A 5 -2.11 10.38 -11.96
C PRO A 5 -3.61 10.08 -12.03
N GLY A 6 -4.30 10.59 -13.06
CA GLY A 6 -5.77 10.53 -13.16
C GLY A 6 -6.39 9.12 -13.17
N ASN A 7 -5.59 8.06 -13.37
CA ASN A 7 -6.03 6.67 -13.36
C ASN A 7 -5.48 5.87 -12.16
N THR A 8 -4.97 6.56 -11.13
CA THR A 8 -4.51 5.90 -9.91
C THR A 8 -5.70 5.33 -9.14
N LYS A 9 -5.67 4.01 -8.94
CA LYS A 9 -6.63 3.29 -8.10
C LYS A 9 -6.12 3.20 -6.68
N ILE A 10 -7.04 3.19 -5.73
CA ILE A 10 -6.78 2.89 -4.33
C ILE A 10 -7.33 1.50 -4.05
N TRP A 11 -6.45 0.61 -3.62
CA TRP A 11 -6.80 -0.74 -3.20
C TRP A 11 -6.69 -0.86 -1.69
N ILE A 12 -7.62 -1.57 -1.06
CA ILE A 12 -7.59 -1.82 0.38
C ILE A 12 -7.40 -3.32 0.59
N ALA A 13 -6.32 -3.71 1.27
CA ALA A 13 -6.14 -5.09 1.71
C ALA A 13 -7.23 -5.46 2.72
N ALA A 14 -8.09 -6.43 2.35
CA ALA A 14 -9.15 -6.90 3.21
C ALA A 14 -8.61 -7.59 4.47
N GLY A 15 -9.34 -7.47 5.58
CA GLY A 15 -8.95 -8.04 6.87
C GLY A 15 -7.98 -7.16 7.65
N ALA A 16 -7.11 -7.79 8.45
CA ALA A 16 -6.12 -7.10 9.28
C ALA A 16 -4.70 -7.41 8.80
N THR A 17 -3.87 -6.38 8.68
CA THR A 17 -2.46 -6.51 8.33
C THR A 17 -1.60 -6.34 9.58
N ASP A 18 -0.53 -7.14 9.71
CA ASP A 18 0.53 -6.87 10.68
C ASP A 18 1.22 -5.57 10.29
N MET A 19 1.03 -4.53 11.09
CA MET A 19 1.53 -3.19 10.82
C MET A 19 3.02 -3.03 11.15
N ARG A 20 3.70 -4.07 11.64
CA ARG A 20 5.17 -4.11 11.74
C ARG A 20 5.83 -4.34 10.38
N CYS A 21 5.07 -4.77 9.35
CA CYS A 21 5.57 -4.94 8.00
C CYS A 21 6.09 -3.62 7.40
N GLY A 22 7.28 -3.68 6.80
CA GLY A 22 7.88 -2.61 5.99
C GLY A 22 7.62 -2.80 4.49
N PHE A 23 8.37 -2.06 3.66
CA PHE A 23 8.21 -2.04 2.19
C PHE A 23 8.08 -3.42 1.54
N ASN A 24 9.09 -4.29 1.70
CA ASN A 24 9.12 -5.59 1.03
C ASN A 24 7.96 -6.50 1.47
N SER A 25 7.69 -6.56 2.78
CA SER A 25 6.61 -7.38 3.32
C SER A 25 5.23 -6.89 2.86
N LEU A 26 5.04 -5.57 2.74
CA LEU A 26 3.79 -5.01 2.22
C LEU A 26 3.67 -5.22 0.71
N ALA A 27 4.75 -5.10 -0.05
CA ALA A 27 4.76 -5.41 -1.48
C ALA A 27 4.37 -6.87 -1.76
N VAL A 28 4.90 -7.82 -0.97
CA VAL A 28 4.49 -9.24 -1.03
C VAL A 28 3.00 -9.38 -0.71
N LYS A 29 2.44 -8.61 0.22
CA LYS A 29 0.99 -8.64 0.52
C LYS A 29 0.16 -8.08 -0.64
N VAL A 30 0.63 -7.06 -1.35
CA VAL A 30 -0.05 -6.59 -2.58
C VAL A 30 -0.18 -7.75 -3.58
N GLN A 31 0.91 -8.48 -3.80
CA GLN A 31 0.92 -9.62 -4.73
C GLN A 31 0.02 -10.77 -4.23
N THR A 32 0.19 -11.18 -2.97
CA THR A 32 -0.45 -12.39 -2.43
C THR A 32 -1.89 -12.21 -1.95
N MET A 33 -2.27 -11.02 -1.50
CA MET A 33 -3.63 -10.75 -0.99
C MET A 33 -4.52 -10.04 -2.00
N LEU A 34 -3.94 -9.20 -2.86
CA LEU A 34 -4.70 -8.40 -3.82
C LEU A 34 -4.55 -8.89 -5.25
N ASP A 35 -3.60 -9.79 -5.53
CA ASP A 35 -3.26 -10.23 -6.88
C ASP A 35 -2.96 -9.05 -7.80
N ARG A 36 -2.11 -8.14 -7.32
CA ARG A 36 -1.70 -6.91 -8.02
C ARG A 36 -0.19 -6.73 -8.01
N ASP A 37 0.27 -5.91 -8.95
CA ASP A 37 1.65 -5.44 -8.98
C ASP A 37 1.85 -4.25 -8.00
N PRO A 38 2.72 -4.36 -6.97
CA PRO A 38 3.03 -3.28 -6.04
C PRO A 38 3.71 -2.07 -6.71
N TYR A 39 4.25 -2.23 -7.92
CA TYR A 39 4.94 -1.18 -8.68
C TYR A 39 4.06 -0.51 -9.75
N SER A 40 2.76 -0.80 -9.75
CA SER A 40 1.80 -0.33 -10.77
C SER A 40 1.45 1.17 -10.72
N GLY A 41 2.02 1.94 -9.79
CA GLY A 41 1.62 3.35 -9.57
C GLY A 41 0.22 3.49 -8.96
N HIS A 42 -0.30 2.42 -8.36
CA HIS A 42 -1.52 2.42 -7.55
C HIS A 42 -1.17 2.58 -6.06
N VAL A 43 -2.16 3.01 -5.27
CA VAL A 43 -2.02 3.14 -3.82
C VAL A 43 -2.63 1.90 -3.16
N PHE A 44 -1.85 1.27 -2.28
CA PHE A 44 -2.29 0.09 -1.53
C PHE A 44 -2.38 0.41 -0.04
N LEU A 45 -3.58 0.34 0.50
CA LEU A 45 -3.89 0.63 1.89
C LEU A 45 -3.93 -0.65 2.73
N PHE A 46 -3.29 -0.58 3.89
CA PHE A 46 -3.23 -1.62 4.90
C PHE A 46 -3.69 -1.06 6.23
N ARG A 47 -4.46 -1.85 6.96
CA ARG A 47 -5.06 -1.45 8.22
C ARG A 47 -4.75 -2.47 9.31
N GLY A 48 -4.38 -1.99 10.50
CA GLY A 48 -4.10 -2.83 11.66
C GLY A 48 -5.36 -3.43 12.30
N ARG A 49 -5.22 -4.51 13.10
CA ARG A 49 -6.39 -5.19 13.69
C ARG A 49 -7.28 -4.25 14.53
N ARG A 50 -6.69 -3.31 15.27
CA ARG A 50 -7.40 -2.36 16.14
C ARG A 50 -8.06 -1.18 15.41
N GLY A 51 -7.71 -0.93 14.15
CA GLY A 51 -8.28 0.19 13.38
C GLY A 51 -7.60 1.55 13.57
N ASP A 52 -6.61 1.63 14.44
CA ASP A 52 -5.85 2.84 14.78
C ASP A 52 -4.66 3.10 13.84
N LEU A 53 -4.09 2.04 13.26
CA LEU A 53 -2.95 2.10 12.36
C LEU A 53 -3.35 1.95 10.89
N LEU A 54 -2.86 2.86 10.06
CA LEU A 54 -2.96 2.81 8.60
C LEU A 54 -1.58 2.96 7.95
N LYS A 55 -1.37 2.20 6.87
CA LYS A 55 -0.21 2.36 5.98
C LYS A 55 -0.66 2.42 4.54
N ALA A 56 -0.03 3.30 3.77
CA ALA A 56 -0.22 3.40 2.32
C ALA A 56 1.11 3.12 1.62
N LEU A 57 1.13 2.12 0.74
CA LEU A 57 2.24 1.82 -0.13
C LEU A 57 1.96 2.40 -1.52
N TYR A 58 2.92 3.14 -2.07
CA TYR A 58 2.80 3.79 -3.38
C TYR A 58 4.14 3.74 -4.12
N TRP A 59 4.13 3.43 -5.41
CA TRP A 59 5.30 3.48 -6.27
C TRP A 59 5.27 4.75 -7.12
N CYS A 60 6.32 5.56 -7.03
CA CYS A 60 6.46 6.81 -7.78
C CYS A 60 7.93 7.05 -8.11
N ASP A 61 8.21 7.54 -9.31
CA ASP A 61 9.54 8.06 -9.71
C ASP A 61 10.71 7.09 -9.43
N GLY A 62 10.47 5.78 -9.60
CA GLY A 62 11.48 4.74 -9.38
C GLY A 62 11.70 4.36 -7.91
N GLY A 63 10.83 4.81 -7.00
CA GLY A 63 10.92 4.54 -5.56
C GLY A 63 9.60 4.09 -4.95
N LEU A 64 9.70 3.25 -3.92
CA LEU A 64 8.59 2.89 -3.05
C LEU A 64 8.47 3.94 -1.94
N CYS A 65 7.28 4.52 -1.79
CA CYS A 65 6.89 5.39 -0.70
C CYS A 65 5.98 4.64 0.28
N LEU A 66 6.25 4.80 1.57
CA LEU A 66 5.42 4.25 2.64
C LEU A 66 4.99 5.38 3.57
N PHE A 67 3.69 5.63 3.59
CA PHE A 67 3.07 6.57 4.52
C PHE A 67 2.48 5.80 5.69
N ALA A 68 2.69 6.29 6.91
CA ALA A 68 2.18 5.69 8.15
C ALA A 68 1.72 6.79 9.11
N ASN A 69 0.69 6.52 9.91
CA ASN A 69 0.31 7.34 11.07
C ASN A 69 0.80 6.74 12.38
#